data_AF-A0A2P5TPZ2-F1
#
_entry.id   AF-A0A2P5TPZ2-F1
#
_cell.length_a   1.000
_cell.length_b   1.000
_cell.length_c   1.000
_cell.angle_alpha   90.00
_cell.angle_beta   90.00
_cell.angle_gamma   90.00
#
_symmetry.space_group_name_H-M   'P 1'
#
loop_
_entity.id
_entity.type
_entity.pdbx_description
1 polymer ?
#
loop_
_entity_poly.entity_id
_entity_poly.type
_entity_poly.pdbx_seq_one_letter_code
_entity_poly.pdbx_strand_id
1 'polypeptide(L)'
;MSESDQQKYEQALAQAISALGTVAFPRRLAALVATRVAADCTLMLGYRRGGPAIYLYDNLRHRRDLLFQQYLSGVYADDPFYRALSSGLNEGVYSLRSLVAEQGMGPHYMAGFYDATGWQEELGLVVALGEGSG
;
A
#
# COMPACT_ATOMS: atom_id res chain seq x y z
N MET A 1 -13.15 6.73 21.49
CA MET A 1 -13.35 5.47 20.75
C MET A 1 -14.47 4.72 21.44
N SER A 2 -15.51 4.27 20.73
CA SER A 2 -16.63 3.57 21.37
C SER A 2 -16.24 2.14 21.76
N GLU A 3 -16.97 1.56 22.70
CA GLU A 3 -16.81 0.14 23.08
C GLU A 3 -17.01 -0.79 21.87
N SER A 4 -17.91 -0.43 20.96
CA SER A 4 -18.12 -1.15 19.69
C SER A 4 -16.91 -1.08 18.77
N ASP A 5 -16.23 0.06 18.68
CA ASP A 5 -15.04 0.20 17.83
C ASP A 5 -13.84 -0.59 18.38
N GLN A 6 -13.71 -0.62 19.71
CA GLN A 6 -12.70 -1.43 20.38
C GLN A 6 -12.93 -2.93 20.12
N GLN A 7 -14.17 -3.40 20.24
CA GLN A 7 -14.50 -4.80 19.98
C GLN A 7 -14.26 -5.20 18.52
N LYS A 8 -14.60 -4.31 17.56
CA LYS A 8 -14.31 -4.53 16.13
C LYS A 8 -12.80 -4.63 15.88
N TYR A 9 -12.01 -3.76 16.50
CA TYR A 9 -10.56 -3.78 16.40
C TYR A 9 -9.98 -5.10 16.94
N GLU A 10 -10.38 -5.52 18.14
CA GLU A 10 -9.90 -6.75 18.77
C GLU A 10 -10.24 -7.99 17.94
N GLN A 11 -11.45 -8.04 17.39
CA GLN A 11 -11.86 -9.12 16.50
C GLN A 11 -11.05 -9.14 15.20
N ALA A 12 -10.83 -7.98 14.57
CA ALA A 12 -10.02 -7.88 13.36
C ALA A 12 -8.56 -8.28 13.62
N LEU A 13 -8.01 -7.90 14.78
CA LEU A 13 -6.66 -8.25 15.20
C LEU A 13 -6.51 -9.76 15.38
N ALA A 14 -7.43 -10.40 16.11
CA ALA A 14 -7.43 -11.85 16.29
C ALA A 14 -7.50 -12.60 14.96
N GLN A 15 -8.31 -12.11 14.02
CA GLN A 15 -8.41 -12.70 12.68
C GLN A 15 -7.14 -12.51 11.84
N ALA A 16 -6.47 -11.36 11.94
CA ALA A 16 -5.20 -11.13 11.26
C ALA A 16 -4.09 -12.04 11.79
N ILE A 17 -3.98 -12.16 13.12
CA ILE A 17 -3.02 -13.07 13.77
C ILE A 17 -3.29 -14.52 13.37
N SER A 18 -4.55 -14.96 13.41
CA SER A 18 -4.93 -16.33 13.04
C SER A 18 -4.69 -16.65 11.56
N ALA A 19 -4.56 -15.64 10.71
CA ALA A 19 -4.30 -15.82 9.29
C ALA A 19 -2.81 -15.82 8.94
N LEU A 20 -1.90 -15.59 9.89
CA LEU A 20 -0.45 -15.61 9.65
C LEU A 20 -0.02 -16.90 8.93
N GLY A 21 0.88 -16.76 7.95
CA GLY A 21 1.34 -17.88 7.11
C GLY A 21 0.33 -18.38 6.08
N THR A 22 -0.86 -17.78 5.97
CA THR A 22 -1.88 -18.16 4.99
C THR A 22 -2.07 -17.09 3.92
N VAL A 23 -2.64 -17.48 2.77
CA VAL A 23 -3.05 -16.55 1.69
C VAL A 23 -4.11 -15.54 2.12
N ALA A 24 -4.79 -15.77 3.25
CA ALA A 24 -5.79 -14.84 3.78
C ALA A 24 -5.18 -13.67 4.55
N PHE A 25 -3.89 -13.73 4.92
CA PHE A 25 -3.25 -12.75 5.79
C PHE A 25 -3.34 -11.32 5.27
N PRO A 26 -2.95 -10.99 4.02
CA PRO A 26 -2.97 -9.62 3.53
C PRO A 26 -4.38 -8.99 3.61
N ARG A 27 -5.42 -9.76 3.26
CA ARG A 27 -6.81 -9.31 3.37
C ARG A 27 -7.24 -9.04 4.81
N ARG A 28 -6.84 -9.90 5.76
CA ARG A 28 -7.17 -9.71 7.18
C ARG A 28 -6.41 -8.53 7.78
N LEU A 29 -5.17 -8.33 7.38
CA LEU A 29 -4.39 -7.16 7.75
C LEU A 29 -5.05 -5.88 7.21
N ALA A 30 -5.52 -5.88 5.96
CA ALA A 30 -6.24 -4.74 5.38
C ALA A 30 -7.50 -4.39 6.18
N ALA A 31 -8.27 -5.41 6.57
CA ALA A 31 -9.47 -5.24 7.39
C ALA A 31 -9.13 -4.68 8.79
N LEU A 32 -8.02 -5.11 9.39
CA LEU A 32 -7.53 -4.55 10.66
C LEU A 32 -7.18 -3.06 10.51
N VAL A 33 -6.39 -2.68 9.50
CA VAL A 33 -6.01 -1.29 9.25
C VAL A 33 -7.26 -0.41 9.01
N ALA A 34 -8.25 -0.93 8.28
CA ALA A 34 -9.51 -0.24 8.01
C ALA A 34 -10.34 0.06 9.27
N THR A 35 -10.07 -0.60 10.40
CA THR A 35 -10.72 -0.24 11.68
C THR A 35 -10.22 1.10 12.25
N ARG A 36 -9.07 1.60 11.79
CA ARG A 36 -8.42 2.83 12.28
C ARG A 36 -8.26 3.90 11.21
N VAL A 37 -8.17 3.51 9.95
CA VAL A 37 -7.96 4.42 8.81
C VAL A 37 -9.09 4.22 7.81
N ALA A 38 -9.89 5.25 7.60
CA ALA A 38 -10.89 5.26 6.55
C ALA A 38 -10.18 5.47 5.20
N ALA A 39 -10.42 4.58 4.25
CA ALA A 39 -9.92 4.68 2.89
C ALA A 39 -10.90 4.00 1.93
N ASP A 40 -11.06 4.56 0.74
CA ASP A 40 -11.91 3.97 -0.31
C ASP A 40 -11.32 2.64 -0.83
N CYS A 41 -9.98 2.55 -0.82
CA CYS A 41 -9.25 1.36 -1.17
C CYS A 41 -7.90 1.26 -0.43
N THR A 42 -7.32 0.07 -0.48
CA THR A 42 -6.03 -0.29 0.12
C THR A 42 -5.30 -1.17 -0.89
N LEU A 43 -4.07 -0.78 -1.20
CA LEU A 43 -3.13 -1.57 -1.99
C LEU A 43 -1.95 -1.94 -1.09
N MET A 44 -1.56 -3.21 -1.11
CA MET A 44 -0.39 -3.71 -0.39
C MET A 44 0.60 -4.28 -1.39
N LEU A 45 1.82 -3.75 -1.33
CA LEU A 45 2.93 -4.15 -2.17
C LEU A 45 4.12 -4.53 -1.28
N GLY A 46 4.81 -5.60 -1.66
CA GLY A 46 6.13 -5.92 -1.16
C GLY A 46 7.18 -5.25 -2.02
N TYR A 47 8.22 -4.70 -1.40
CA TYR A 47 9.36 -4.13 -2.10
C TYR A 47 10.64 -4.84 -1.69
N ARG A 48 11.47 -5.18 -2.68
CA ARG A 48 12.85 -5.65 -2.49
C ARG A 48 13.77 -4.72 -3.26
N ARG A 49 14.86 -4.27 -2.63
CA ARG A 49 15.81 -3.36 -3.27
C ARG A 49 16.30 -3.89 -4.61
N GLY A 50 16.08 -3.11 -5.67
CA GLY A 50 16.47 -3.47 -7.05
C GLY A 50 15.58 -4.51 -7.74
N GLY A 51 14.48 -4.94 -7.11
CA GLY A 51 13.49 -5.85 -7.68
C GLY A 51 12.16 -5.16 -8.02
N PRO A 52 11.27 -5.84 -8.76
CA PRO A 52 9.95 -5.29 -9.06
C PRO A 52 9.06 -5.23 -7.81
N ALA A 53 8.03 -4.39 -7.86
CA ALA A 53 6.96 -4.39 -6.87
C ALA A 53 6.25 -5.76 -6.85
N ILE A 54 6.11 -6.34 -5.65
CA ILE A 54 5.45 -7.63 -5.44
C ILE A 54 4.01 -7.36 -5.01
N TYR A 55 3.04 -7.75 -5.82
CA TYR A 55 1.63 -7.62 -5.45
C TYR A 55 1.28 -8.55 -4.28
N LEU A 56 0.70 -8.01 -3.21
CA LEU A 56 0.22 -8.78 -2.05
C LEU A 56 -1.30 -8.77 -1.96
N TYR A 57 -1.93 -7.59 -2.11
CA TYR A 57 -3.38 -7.43 -1.97
C TYR A 57 -3.88 -6.11 -2.52
N ASP A 58 -5.10 -6.11 -3.04
CA ASP A 58 -5.90 -4.92 -3.28
C ASP A 58 -7.38 -5.17 -2.94
N ASN A 59 -8.13 -4.10 -2.68
CA ASN A 59 -9.60 -4.09 -2.68
C ASN A 59 -10.17 -3.03 -3.63
N LEU A 60 -9.47 -2.78 -4.74
CA LEU A 60 -9.84 -1.75 -5.71
C LEU A 60 -11.22 -2.05 -6.30
N ARG A 61 -12.11 -1.06 -6.25
CA ARG A 61 -13.46 -1.17 -6.82
C ARG A 61 -13.52 -0.78 -8.28
N HIS A 62 -12.58 0.06 -8.71
CA HIS A 62 -12.54 0.63 -10.05
C HIS A 62 -11.13 0.48 -10.63
N ARG A 63 -11.05 0.27 -11.95
CA ARG A 63 -9.81 0.30 -12.74
C ARG A 63 -8.71 -0.65 -12.23
N ARG A 64 -9.09 -1.76 -11.59
CA ARG A 64 -8.17 -2.79 -11.08
C ARG A 64 -7.31 -3.40 -12.20
N ASP A 65 -7.82 -3.44 -13.42
CA ASP A 65 -7.08 -3.83 -14.62
C ASP A 65 -5.82 -2.97 -14.82
N LEU A 66 -5.88 -1.66 -14.58
CA LEU A 66 -4.72 -0.78 -14.72
C LEU A 66 -3.59 -1.13 -13.75
N LEU A 67 -3.93 -1.59 -12.54
CA LEU A 67 -2.93 -2.04 -11.55
C LEU A 67 -2.04 -3.14 -12.15
N PHE A 68 -2.63 -4.12 -12.83
CA PHE A 68 -1.90 -5.24 -13.39
C PHE A 68 -1.32 -4.95 -14.78
N GLN A 69 -2.05 -4.22 -15.62
CA GLN A 69 -1.68 -3.99 -17.02
C GLN A 69 -0.68 -2.84 -17.21
N GLN A 70 -0.59 -1.90 -16.27
CA GLN A 70 0.25 -0.70 -16.39
C GLN A 70 1.17 -0.54 -15.18
N TYR A 71 0.62 -0.51 -13.96
CA TYR A 71 1.41 -0.22 -12.77
C TYR A 71 2.45 -1.31 -12.52
N LEU A 72 2.02 -2.55 -12.31
CA LEU A 72 2.92 -3.68 -12.02
C LEU A 72 3.77 -4.09 -13.22
N SER A 73 3.42 -3.69 -14.44
CA SER A 73 4.20 -3.96 -15.65
C SER A 73 5.36 -2.98 -15.88
N GLY A 74 5.47 -1.91 -15.08
CA GLY A 74 6.64 -1.03 -15.12
C GLY A 74 6.41 0.40 -14.66
N VAL A 75 5.17 0.90 -14.68
CA VAL A 75 4.88 2.30 -14.26
C VAL A 75 5.18 2.53 -12.78
N TYR A 76 5.20 1.47 -11.96
CA TYR A 76 5.62 1.54 -10.55
C TYR A 76 7.01 2.20 -10.37
N ALA A 77 7.90 2.14 -11.36
CA ALA A 77 9.25 2.71 -11.24
C ALA A 77 9.24 4.24 -11.05
N ASP A 78 8.21 4.92 -11.56
CA ASP A 78 8.04 6.36 -11.46
C ASP A 78 7.16 6.81 -10.28
N ASP A 79 6.61 5.86 -9.52
CA ASP A 79 5.80 6.11 -8.32
C ASP A 79 6.67 6.78 -7.22
N PRO A 80 6.23 7.93 -6.65
CA PRO A 80 6.93 8.57 -5.53
C PRO A 80 7.21 7.65 -4.33
N PHE A 81 6.31 6.73 -3.98
CA PHE A 81 6.55 5.76 -2.91
C PHE A 81 7.68 4.79 -3.29
N TYR A 82 7.65 4.26 -4.52
CA TYR A 82 8.68 3.33 -4.98
C TYR A 82 10.06 3.99 -5.05
N ARG A 83 10.14 5.23 -5.56
CA ARG A 83 11.41 5.98 -5.62
C ARG A 83 11.94 6.34 -4.23
N ALA A 84 11.06 6.72 -3.31
CA ALA A 84 11.44 6.96 -1.93
C ALA A 84 11.97 5.68 -1.27
N LEU A 85 11.28 4.54 -1.41
CA LEU A 85 11.74 3.24 -0.92
C LEU A 85 13.08 2.83 -1.54
N SER A 86 13.26 3.07 -2.84
CA SER A 86 14.52 2.84 -3.55
C SER A 86 15.66 3.71 -3.03
N SER A 87 15.34 4.88 -2.47
CA SER A 87 16.29 5.83 -1.90
C SER A 87 16.52 5.64 -0.39
N GLY A 88 15.93 4.59 0.21
CA GLY A 88 16.12 4.28 1.63
C GLY A 88 15.11 4.95 2.57
N LEU A 89 13.87 5.17 2.13
CA LEU A 89 12.78 5.62 3.00
C LEU A 89 12.64 4.70 4.22
N ASN A 90 12.66 5.30 5.41
CA ASN A 90 12.49 4.58 6.66
C ASN A 90 11.04 4.11 6.88
N GLU A 91 10.84 3.25 7.87
CA GLU A 91 9.50 2.92 8.33
C GLU A 91 8.75 4.16 8.84
N GLY A 92 7.45 4.22 8.59
CA GLY A 92 6.65 5.38 8.94
C GLY A 92 5.36 5.52 8.14
N VAL A 93 4.70 6.66 8.33
CA VAL A 93 3.48 7.05 7.59
C VAL A 93 3.80 8.27 6.75
N TYR A 94 3.52 8.18 5.45
CA TYR A 94 3.84 9.21 4.47
C TYR A 94 2.62 9.56 3.65
N SER A 95 2.42 10.85 3.35
CA SER A 95 1.43 11.25 2.36
C SER A 95 2.07 11.31 0.98
N LEU A 96 1.30 11.01 -0.07
CA LEU A 96 1.79 11.20 -1.44
C LEU A 96 2.18 12.66 -1.68
N ARG A 97 1.39 13.61 -1.17
CA ARG A 97 1.69 15.05 -1.28
C ARG A 97 3.07 15.41 -0.71
N SER A 98 3.43 14.86 0.45
CA SER A 98 4.75 15.11 1.05
C SER A 98 5.89 14.53 0.21
N LEU A 99 5.72 13.30 -0.32
CA LEU A 99 6.75 12.67 -1.16
C LEU A 99 6.91 13.39 -2.51
N VAL A 100 5.81 13.83 -3.10
CA VAL A 100 5.80 14.62 -4.34
C VAL A 100 6.46 15.99 -4.12
N ALA A 101 6.24 16.64 -2.98
CA ALA A 101 6.89 17.92 -2.68
C ALA A 101 8.42 17.79 -2.55
N GLU A 102 8.90 16.65 -2.07
CA GLU A 102 10.33 16.39 -1.87
C GLU A 102 11.04 15.91 -3.15
N GLN A 103 10.41 15.02 -3.92
CA GLN A 103 11.06 14.29 -5.03
C GLN A 103 10.46 14.63 -6.40
N GLY A 104 9.43 15.48 -6.44
CA GLY A 104 8.62 15.72 -7.63
C GLY A 104 7.70 14.53 -7.97
N MET A 105 6.81 14.72 -8.93
CA MET A 105 6.02 13.64 -9.54
C MET A 105 6.59 13.33 -10.93
N GLY A 106 6.78 12.06 -11.28
CA GLY A 106 7.16 11.69 -12.63
C GLY A 106 6.06 12.09 -13.64
N PRO A 107 6.36 12.80 -14.74
CA PRO A 107 5.34 13.26 -15.69
C PRO A 107 4.62 12.10 -16.39
N HIS A 108 5.33 10.98 -16.61
CA HIS A 108 4.75 9.75 -17.20
C HIS A 108 3.82 9.00 -16.24
N TYR A 109 4.11 9.05 -14.93
CA TYR A 109 3.24 8.49 -13.89
C TYR A 109 1.93 9.27 -13.75
N MET A 110 2.04 10.61 -13.73
CA MET A 110 0.90 11.52 -13.56
C MET A 110 -0.10 11.39 -14.72
N ALA A 111 0.37 11.59 -15.95
CA ALA A 111 -0.51 11.70 -17.12
C ALA A 111 -1.08 10.36 -17.62
N GLY A 112 -0.46 9.24 -17.25
CA GLY A 112 -0.83 7.92 -17.76
C GLY A 112 -1.70 7.11 -16.81
N PHE A 113 -1.22 6.91 -15.58
CA PHE A 113 -1.82 5.99 -14.62
C PHE A 113 -2.63 6.71 -13.55
N TYR A 114 -2.05 7.74 -12.91
CA TYR A 114 -2.66 8.39 -11.75
C TYR A 114 -3.97 9.12 -12.08
N ASP A 115 -4.00 9.89 -13.18
CA ASP A 115 -5.24 10.56 -13.62
C ASP A 115 -6.33 9.55 -14.04
N ALA A 116 -5.93 8.36 -14.51
CA ALA A 116 -6.84 7.33 -14.98
C ALA A 116 -7.46 6.49 -13.85
N THR A 117 -6.84 6.44 -12.67
CA THR A 117 -7.39 5.76 -11.48
C THR A 117 -8.35 6.64 -10.70
N GLY A 118 -8.23 7.97 -10.82
CA GLY A 118 -9.01 8.94 -10.06
C GLY A 118 -8.58 9.05 -8.59
N TRP A 119 -7.42 8.51 -8.23
CA TRP A 119 -6.86 8.64 -6.87
C TRP A 119 -6.54 10.11 -6.56
N GLN A 120 -6.87 10.57 -5.35
CA GLN A 120 -6.75 11.99 -4.99
C GLN A 120 -5.84 12.18 -3.77
N GLU A 121 -6.10 11.42 -2.70
CA GLU A 121 -5.34 11.47 -1.45
C GLU A 121 -4.86 10.08 -1.07
N GLU A 122 -3.54 9.95 -0.89
CA GLU A 122 -2.91 8.68 -0.58
C GLU A 122 -2.00 8.79 0.65
N LEU A 123 -2.13 7.80 1.53
CA LEU A 123 -1.27 7.57 2.68
C LEU A 123 -0.59 6.22 2.54
N GLY A 124 0.74 6.21 2.59
CA GLY A 124 1.56 5.00 2.61
C GLY A 124 2.02 4.69 4.03
N LEU A 125 1.72 3.47 4.49
CA LEU A 125 2.33 2.87 5.67
C LEU A 125 3.53 2.03 5.22
N VAL A 126 4.74 2.48 5.55
CA VAL A 126 5.98 1.78 5.23
C VAL A 126 6.43 0.99 6.45
N VAL A 127 6.61 -0.31 6.26
CA VAL A 127 7.09 -1.23 7.29
C VAL A 127 8.34 -1.92 6.78
N ALA A 128 9.46 -1.76 7.49
CA ALA A 128 10.67 -2.50 7.20
C ALA A 128 10.48 -3.96 7.61
N LEU A 129 10.56 -4.87 6.65
CA LEU A 129 10.64 -6.29 6.93
C LEU A 129 12.10 -6.61 7.22
N GLY A 130 12.38 -7.17 8.41
CA GLY A 130 13.73 -7.65 8.73
C GLY A 130 14.23 -8.63 7.67
N GLU A 131 15.55 -8.79 7.56
CA GLU A 131 16.11 -9.85 6.74
C GLU A 131 15.55 -11.17 7.27
N GLY A 132 14.78 -11.87 6.43
CA GLY A 132 14.25 -13.17 6.79
C GLY A 132 15.44 -14.08 7.09
N SER A 133 15.60 -14.46 8.35
CA SER A 133 16.45 -15.57 8.75
C SER A 133 15.82 -16.85 8.19
N GLY A 134 16.10 -17.11 6.91
CA GLY A 134 15.94 -18.40 6.28
C GLY A 134 17.05 -19.35 6.69
#